data_AF-A0A933T739-F1
#
_entry.id   AF-A0A933T739-F1
#
_cell.length_a   1.000
_cell.length_b   1.000
_cell.length_c   1.000
_cell.angle_alpha   90.00
_cell.angle_beta   90.00
_cell.angle_gamma   90.00
#
_symmetry.space_group_name_H-M   'P 1'
#
loop_
_entity.id
_entity.type
_entity.pdbx_description
1 polymer ?
#
loop_
_entity_poly.entity_id
_entity_poly.type
_entity_poly.pdbx_seq_one_letter_code
_entity_poly.pdbx_strand_id
1 'polypeptide(L)'
;METAKHRTQISLEDWQYQVLQEMSKKTKKSLSSIIRDLIREKFSKETLKTKEDALWGIIGLGAGDGSPVAREHDKFLYAKRMKK
;
A
#
# COMPACT_ATOMS: atom_id res chain seq x y z
N MET A 1 11.99 -17.78 15.19
CA MET A 1 13.25 -17.03 15.39
C MET A 1 13.01 -16.01 16.48
N GLU A 2 13.75 -16.11 17.58
CA GLU A 2 13.68 -15.15 18.67
C GLU A 2 14.08 -13.77 18.12
N THR A 3 13.20 -12.78 18.24
CA THR A 3 13.49 -11.42 17.71
C THR A 3 14.31 -10.67 18.75
N ALA A 4 15.62 -10.85 18.69
CA ALA A 4 16.54 -10.08 19.53
C ALA A 4 16.32 -8.58 19.29
N LYS A 5 15.93 -7.86 20.35
CA LYS A 5 15.80 -6.39 20.32
C LYS A 5 17.14 -5.78 20.70
N HIS A 6 17.75 -5.07 19.77
CA HIS A 6 18.96 -4.29 20.04
C HIS A 6 18.59 -2.90 20.57
N ARG A 7 19.35 -2.42 21.56
CA ARG A 7 19.18 -1.07 22.10
C ARG A 7 19.91 -0.09 21.17
N THR A 8 19.14 0.83 20.58
CA THR A 8 19.67 1.92 19.76
C THR A 8 19.24 3.25 20.36
N GLN A 9 20.20 4.15 20.59
CA GLN A 9 19.93 5.54 20.96
C GLN A 9 20.02 6.39 19.70
N ILE A 10 18.99 7.20 19.44
CA ILE A 10 18.91 8.07 18.26
C ILE A 10 18.58 9.49 18.72
N SER A 11 19.25 10.47 18.12
CA SER A 11 18.88 11.87 18.23
C SER A 11 18.00 12.24 17.05
N LEU A 12 16.91 12.95 17.31
CA LEU A 12 15.97 13.40 16.29
C LEU A 12 15.95 14.93 16.29
N GLU A 13 15.70 15.50 15.12
CA GLU A 13 15.40 16.93 15.02
C GLU A 13 14.04 17.23 15.69
N ASP A 14 13.88 18.46 16.18
CA ASP A 14 12.69 18.85 16.94
C ASP A 14 11.39 18.59 16.17
N TRP A 15 11.36 18.90 14.86
CA TRP A 15 10.17 18.68 14.03
C TRP A 15 9.83 17.19 13.89
N GLN A 16 10.83 16.31 13.81
CA GLN A 16 10.63 14.86 13.72
C GLN A 16 10.03 14.33 15.02
N TYR A 17 10.53 14.83 16.16
CA TYR A 17 10.01 14.48 17.48
C TYR A 17 8.56 14.94 17.66
N GLN A 18 8.21 16.15 17.22
CA GLN A 18 6.84 16.67 17.28
C GLN A 18 5.86 15.82 16.46
N VAL A 19 6.23 15.48 15.21
CA VAL A 19 5.41 14.62 14.36
C VAL A 19 5.16 13.26 15.03
N LEU A 20 6.20 12.64 15.61
CA LEU A 20 6.06 11.37 16.32
C LEU A 20 5.18 11.49 17.57
N GLN A 21 5.24 12.61 18.30
CA GLN A 21 4.36 12.86 19.44
C GLN A 21 2.89 12.98 19.01
N GLU A 22 2.60 13.69 17.93
CA GLU A 22 1.23 13.79 17.41
C GLU A 22 0.69 12.42 16.99
N MET A 23 1.52 11.62 16.29
CA MET A 23 1.17 10.25 15.92
C MET A 23 0.94 9.38 17.15
N SER A 24 1.73 9.54 18.21
CA SER A 24 1.56 8.82 19.47
C SER A 24 0.21 9.10 20.12
N LYS A 25 -0.21 10.38 20.16
CA LYS A 25 -1.53 10.78 20.67
C LYS A 25 -2.67 10.17 19.85
N LYS A 26 -2.56 10.21 18.52
CA LYS A 26 -3.60 9.68 17.60
C LYS A 26 -3.73 8.16 17.66
N THR A 27 -2.61 7.44 17.75
CA THR A 27 -2.56 5.97 17.66
C THR A 27 -2.55 5.27 19.02
N LYS A 28 -2.39 6.02 20.12
CA LYS A 28 -2.17 5.50 21.49
C LYS A 28 -0.99 4.52 21.58
N LYS A 29 0.01 4.67 20.71
CA LYS A 29 1.24 3.87 20.71
C LYS A 29 2.42 4.66 21.25
N SER A 30 3.40 3.98 21.83
CA SER A 30 4.66 4.63 22.23
C SER A 30 5.50 5.03 21.02
N LEU A 31 6.32 6.07 21.17
CA LEU A 31 7.23 6.54 20.10
C LEU A 31 8.10 5.41 19.57
N SER A 32 8.68 4.58 20.45
CA SER A 32 9.50 3.43 20.04
C SER A 32 8.71 2.40 19.25
N SER A 33 7.41 2.22 19.54
CA SER A 33 6.55 1.34 18.73
C SER A 33 6.31 1.93 17.35
N ILE A 34 6.02 3.23 17.26
CA ILE A 34 5.82 3.92 15.99
C ILE A 34 7.08 3.87 15.14
N ILE A 35 8.25 4.15 15.72
CA ILE A 35 9.53 4.06 15.01
C ILE A 35 9.77 2.65 14.47
N ARG A 36 9.53 1.60 15.29
CA ARG A 36 9.65 0.21 14.82
C ARG A 36 8.64 -0.13 13.73
N ASP A 37 7.41 0.36 13.81
CA ASP A 37 6.37 0.16 12.78
C ASP A 37 6.78 0.83 11.47
N LEU A 38 7.31 2.06 11.51
CA LEU A 38 7.82 2.79 10.34
C LEU A 38 9.02 2.09 9.70
N ILE A 39 9.98 1.63 10.52
CA ILE A 39 11.11 0.82 10.06
C ILE A 39 10.58 -0.46 9.40
N ARG A 40 9.66 -1.17 10.06
CA ARG A 40 9.06 -2.38 9.53
C ARG A 40 8.36 -2.10 8.21
N GLU A 41 7.54 -1.06 8.09
CA GLU A 41 6.83 -0.75 6.85
C GLU A 41 7.79 -0.42 5.71
N LYS A 42 8.81 0.40 5.97
CA LYS A 42 9.81 0.82 4.99
C LYS A 42 10.57 -0.38 4.41
N PHE A 43 10.99 -1.31 5.27
CA PHE A 43 11.80 -2.47 4.86
C PHE A 43 10.97 -3.73 4.55
N SER A 44 9.71 -3.83 5.00
CA SER A 44 8.83 -4.95 4.62
C SER A 44 8.35 -4.83 3.17
N LYS A 45 8.27 -3.60 2.62
CA LYS A 45 7.97 -3.38 1.21
C LYS A 45 9.10 -3.84 0.28
N GLU A 46 10.34 -3.92 0.75
CA GLU A 46 11.44 -4.50 -0.03
C GLU A 46 11.37 -6.04 -0.08
N THR A 47 10.84 -6.70 0.96
CA THR A 47 10.56 -8.14 0.95
C THR A 47 9.31 -8.55 0.17
N LEU A 48 8.49 -7.59 -0.28
CA LEU A 48 7.33 -7.81 -1.15
C LEU A 48 7.62 -7.54 -2.63
N LYS A 49 8.89 -7.43 -3.03
CA LYS A 49 9.24 -7.66 -4.43
C LYS A 49 9.04 -9.15 -4.72
N THR A 50 7.96 -9.46 -5.44
CA THR A 50 7.65 -10.76 -6.05
C THR A 50 7.04 -11.80 -5.11
N LYS A 51 5.91 -11.49 -4.49
CA LYS A 51 4.85 -12.51 -4.46
C LYS A 51 3.86 -12.06 -5.52
N GLU A 52 3.79 -12.81 -6.62
CA GLU A 52 2.83 -12.65 -7.70
C GLU A 52 1.48 -12.25 -7.10
N ASP A 53 1.07 -11.01 -7.32
CA ASP A 53 -0.29 -10.61 -6.98
C ASP A 53 -1.20 -11.51 -7.82
N ALA A 54 -2.07 -12.30 -7.20
CA ALA A 54 -2.97 -13.19 -7.94
C ALA A 54 -3.83 -12.39 -8.95
N LEU A 55 -4.00 -11.09 -8.70
CA LEU A 55 -4.63 -10.13 -9.63
C LEU A 55 -3.84 -9.91 -10.92
N TRP A 56 -2.51 -10.03 -10.92
CA TRP A 56 -1.71 -9.97 -12.16
C TRP A 56 -2.00 -11.17 -13.07
N GLY A 57 -2.32 -12.34 -12.51
CA GLY A 57 -2.74 -13.52 -13.28
C GLY A 57 -4.13 -13.41 -13.92
N ILE A 58 -4.91 -12.38 -13.55
CA ILE A 58 -6.23 -12.09 -14.13
C ILE A 58 -6.11 -11.18 -15.36
N ILE A 59 -5.01 -10.44 -15.49
CA ILE A 59 -4.77 -9.54 -16.62
C ILE A 59 -4.51 -10.38 -17.88
N GLY A 60 -5.37 -10.23 -18.89
CA GLY A 60 -5.28 -10.97 -20.16
C GLY A 60 -6.29 -12.12 -20.32
N LEU A 61 -7.19 -12.35 -19.35
CA LEU A 61 -8.29 -13.33 -19.50
C LEU A 61 -9.36 -12.91 -20.52
N GLY A 62 -9.49 -11.62 -20.80
CA GLY A 62 -10.43 -11.10 -21.79
C GLY A 62 -9.83 -11.10 -23.20
N ALA A 63 -10.50 -11.76 -24.15
CA ALA A 63 -10.18 -11.62 -25.57
C ALA A 63 -10.82 -10.34 -26.13
N GLY A 64 -10.03 -9.52 -26.82
CA GLY A 64 -10.47 -8.29 -27.47
C GLY A 64 -9.53 -7.91 -28.61
N ASP A 65 -9.96 -6.99 -29.46
CA ASP A 65 -9.19 -6.49 -30.62
C ASP A 65 -8.09 -5.48 -30.25
N GLY A 66 -7.85 -5.27 -28.96
CA GLY A 66 -6.87 -4.30 -28.45
C GLY A 66 -7.34 -2.85 -28.52
N SER A 67 -8.58 -2.59 -28.92
CA SER A 67 -9.15 -1.24 -28.87
C SER A 67 -9.30 -0.77 -27.41
N PRO A 68 -9.05 0.53 -27.12
CA PRO A 68 -9.09 1.07 -25.76
C PRO A 68 -10.53 1.26 -25.25
N VAL A 69 -11.25 0.16 -25.06
CA VAL A 69 -12.67 0.11 -24.64
C VAL A 69 -12.92 0.66 -23.23
N ALA A 70 -11.88 0.75 -22.40
CA ALA A 70 -12.00 1.24 -21.01
C ALA A 70 -12.52 2.69 -20.93
N ARG A 71 -12.17 3.54 -21.91
CA ARG A 71 -12.64 4.93 -21.96
C ARG A 71 -14.08 5.06 -22.43
N GLU A 72 -14.52 4.16 -23.31
CA GLU A 72 -15.87 4.14 -23.88
C GLU A 72 -16.76 3.06 -23.25
N HIS A 73 -16.46 2.63 -22.01
CA HIS A 73 -17.10 1.46 -21.38
C HIS A 73 -18.63 1.54 -21.40
N ASP A 74 -19.22 2.73 -21.26
CA ASP A 74 -20.66 2.96 -21.32
C ASP A 74 -21.31 2.46 -22.62
N LYS A 75 -20.63 2.68 -23.75
CA LYS A 75 -21.10 2.27 -25.07
C LYS A 75 -21.11 0.75 -25.20
N PHE A 76 -20.15 0.05 -24.60
CA PHE A 76 -20.06 -1.41 -24.69
C PHE A 76 -20.94 -2.11 -23.66
N LEU A 77 -21.08 -1.55 -22.46
CA LEU A 77 -21.85 -2.15 -21.36
C LEU A 77 -23.35 -1.83 -21.44
N TYR A 78 -23.73 -0.65 -21.96
CA TYR A 78 -25.13 -0.18 -21.92
C TYR A 78 -25.80 -0.07 -23.30
N ALA A 79 -25.11 -0.35 -24.42
CA ALA A 79 -25.70 -0.27 -25.76
C ALA A 79 -27.00 -1.07 -25.94
N LYS A 80 -27.17 -2.20 -25.25
CA LYS A 80 -28.34 -3.07 -25.42
C LYS A 80 -29.60 -2.57 -24.69
N ARG A 81 -29.47 -1.60 -23.78
CA ARG A 81 -30.60 -1.04 -23.01
C ARG A 81 -31.31 0.12 -23.74
N MET A 82 -30.76 0.55 -24.88
CA MET A 82 -31.27 1.63 -25.73
C MET A 82 -31.92 1.12 -27.03
N LYS A 83 -32.46 -0.11 -27.07
CA LYS A 83 -33.42 -0.50 -28.12
C LYS A 83 -34.84 -0.29 -27.58
N LYS A 84 -35.45 0.81 -28.02
CA LYS A 84 -36.88 1.09 -27.90
C LYS A 84 -37.61 0.47 -29.09
#